data_AF-B7PIY1-F1
#
_entry.id   AF-B7PIY1-F1
#
_cell.length_a   1.000
_cell.length_b   1.000
_cell.length_c   1.000
_cell.angle_alpha   90.00
_cell.angle_beta   90.00
_cell.angle_gamma   90.00
#
_symmetry.space_group_name_H-M   'P 1'
#
loop_
_entity.id
_entity.type
_entity.pdbx_description
1 polymer ?
#
loop_
_entity_poly.entity_id
_entity_poly.type
_entity_poly.pdbx_seq_one_letter_code
_entity_poly.pdbx_strand_id
1 'polypeptide(L)'
;NYDALSEQNGADFTVNTYKKGKHEDACLRETLTGGWWFKKCNNANLNGRKIDFVLLAGPRGITWHKTGDMKSYSYTYDKVEMKIRDADFGFCRGSLKS
;
A
#
# COMPACT_ATOMS: atom_id res chain seq x y z
N ASN A 1 -7.35 5.50 -12.49
CA ASN A 1 -7.96 5.79 -11.17
C ASN A 1 -6.87 5.72 -10.11
N TYR A 2 -6.85 6.61 -9.10
CA TYR A 2 -5.83 6.62 -8.03
C TYR A 2 -6.29 5.91 -6.76
N ASP A 3 -7.40 5.17 -6.81
CA ASP A 3 -7.96 4.45 -5.68
C ASP A 3 -7.27 3.08 -5.46
N ALA A 4 -6.01 3.11 -5.02
CA ALA A 4 -5.21 1.90 -4.80
C ALA A 4 -5.51 1.22 -3.46
N LEU A 5 -6.08 1.97 -2.49
CA LEU A 5 -6.33 1.53 -1.12
C LEU A 5 -7.68 0.82 -0.94
N SER A 6 -8.65 1.04 -1.84
CA SER A 6 -9.96 0.40 -1.74
C SER A 6 -9.89 -1.12 -1.86
N GLU A 7 -8.89 -1.67 -2.55
CA GLU A 7 -8.71 -3.11 -2.62
C GLU A 7 -8.47 -3.74 -1.26
N GLN A 8 -7.82 -3.03 -0.33
CA GLN A 8 -7.52 -3.50 1.01
C GLN A 8 -8.71 -3.38 1.98
N ASN A 9 -9.84 -2.82 1.54
CA ASN A 9 -11.03 -2.69 2.38
C ASN A 9 -11.48 -4.05 2.93
N GLY A 10 -11.70 -4.12 4.25
CA GLY A 10 -12.10 -5.33 4.97
C GLY A 10 -10.99 -6.39 5.15
N ALA A 11 -9.73 -6.10 4.79
CA ALA A 11 -8.62 -7.00 5.11
C ALA A 11 -8.14 -6.80 6.55
N ASP A 12 -7.71 -7.88 7.18
CA ASP A 12 -7.08 -7.83 8.49
C ASP A 12 -5.67 -7.26 8.39
N PHE A 13 -5.25 -6.55 9.44
CA PHE A 13 -3.87 -6.09 9.55
C PHE A 13 -2.95 -7.28 9.81
N THR A 14 -1.91 -7.43 8.98
CA THR A 14 -0.93 -8.50 9.11
C THR A 14 0.48 -7.95 8.93
N VAL A 15 1.47 -8.65 9.51
CA VAL A 15 2.88 -8.27 9.40
C VAL A 15 3.60 -9.30 8.54
N ASN A 16 4.22 -8.84 7.45
CA ASN A 16 5.07 -9.68 6.63
C ASN A 16 6.55 -9.30 6.84
N THR A 17 7.32 -10.23 7.41
CA THR A 17 8.74 -10.07 7.73
C THR A 17 9.64 -10.75 6.70
N TYR A 18 9.28 -10.68 5.42
CA TYR A 18 9.97 -11.39 4.34
C TYR A 18 11.50 -11.20 4.37
N LYS A 19 12.25 -12.32 4.44
CA LYS A 19 13.73 -12.35 4.55
C LYS A 19 14.43 -13.21 3.48
N LYS A 20 13.72 -14.03 2.69
CA LYS A 20 14.33 -14.98 1.74
C LYS A 20 13.57 -15.03 0.42
N GLY A 21 14.31 -14.97 -0.69
CA GLY A 21 13.85 -15.09 -2.08
C GLY A 21 12.84 -16.22 -2.29
N LYS A 22 11.55 -15.92 -2.24
CA LYS A 22 10.51 -16.82 -2.74
C LYS A 22 10.19 -16.48 -4.19
N HIS A 23 9.73 -17.48 -4.92
CA HIS A 23 9.28 -17.34 -6.29
C HIS A 23 8.17 -16.28 -6.36
N GLU A 24 8.22 -15.42 -7.38
CA GLU A 24 7.14 -14.45 -7.61
C GLU A 24 5.84 -15.22 -7.85
N ASP A 25 4.82 -14.93 -7.03
CA ASP A 25 3.43 -15.16 -7.39
C ASP A 25 2.96 -14.04 -8.32
N ALA A 26 1.87 -14.28 -9.06
CA ALA A 26 1.34 -13.34 -10.05
C ALA A 26 0.97 -11.94 -9.47
N CYS A 27 0.97 -11.80 -8.15
CA CYS A 27 0.60 -10.57 -7.44
C CYS A 27 1.64 -10.08 -6.43
N LEU A 28 2.84 -10.66 -6.43
CA LEU A 28 4.00 -10.27 -5.61
C LEU A 28 3.76 -10.25 -4.10
N ARG A 29 2.66 -10.86 -3.61
CA ARG A 29 2.21 -10.80 -2.21
C ARG A 29 3.26 -11.31 -1.26
N GLU A 30 3.91 -12.41 -1.63
CA GLU A 30 4.89 -13.06 -0.76
C GLU A 30 6.15 -12.22 -0.56
N THR A 31 6.38 -11.24 -1.44
CA THR A 31 7.57 -10.37 -1.44
C THR A 31 7.35 -9.02 -0.74
N LEU A 32 6.11 -8.70 -0.36
CA LEU A 32 5.76 -7.47 0.34
C LEU A 32 6.29 -7.50 1.77
N THR A 33 6.70 -6.35 2.28
CA THR A 33 7.24 -6.20 3.63
C THR A 33 6.44 -5.18 4.43
N GLY A 34 6.57 -5.25 5.75
CA GLY A 34 5.97 -4.29 6.67
C GLY A 34 4.64 -4.79 7.24
N GLY A 35 4.01 -3.94 8.05
CA GLY A 35 2.66 -4.19 8.55
C GLY A 35 1.64 -3.50 7.65
N TRP A 36 0.69 -4.24 7.09
CA TRP A 36 -0.33 -3.69 6.20
C TRP A 36 -1.60 -4.52 6.19
N TRP A 37 -2.67 -3.97 5.63
CA TRP A 37 -3.91 -4.69 5.34
C TRP A 37 -3.75 -5.48 4.04
N PHE A 38 -2.93 -6.53 4.06
CA PHE A 38 -2.59 -7.29 2.86
C PHE A 38 -3.77 -8.11 2.33
N LYS A 39 -3.96 -8.09 1.01
CA LYS A 39 -4.80 -9.05 0.25
C LYS A 39 -3.97 -9.88 -0.72
N LYS A 40 -4.64 -10.81 -1.43
CA LYS A 40 -4.02 -11.69 -2.43
C LYS A 40 -3.18 -10.90 -3.45
N CYS A 41 -3.74 -9.81 -3.95
CA CYS A 41 -3.03 -8.84 -4.77
C CYS A 41 -3.13 -7.52 -4.04
N ASN A 42 -2.01 -6.81 -3.95
CA ASN A 42 -1.91 -5.66 -3.09
C ASN A 42 -1.50 -4.44 -3.90
N ASN A 43 -2.45 -3.54 -4.12
CA ASN A 43 -2.26 -2.36 -4.94
C ASN A 43 -1.62 -1.18 -4.22
N ALA A 44 -1.59 -1.18 -2.89
CA ALA A 44 -0.96 -0.11 -2.11
C ALA A 44 -0.23 -0.73 -0.92
N ASN A 45 0.97 -0.27 -0.60
CA ASN A 45 1.68 -0.60 0.62
C ASN A 45 2.58 0.58 1.00
N LEU A 46 2.07 1.49 1.83
CA LEU A 46 2.87 2.64 2.27
C LEU A 46 3.90 2.25 3.34
N ASN A 47 3.73 1.09 3.98
CA ASN A 47 4.65 0.52 4.96
C ASN A 47 5.67 -0.44 4.33
N GLY A 48 5.75 -0.46 3.00
CA GLY A 48 6.80 -1.17 2.27
C GLY A 48 8.18 -0.61 2.55
N ARG A 49 9.22 -1.41 2.29
CA ARG A 49 10.60 -0.97 2.47
C ARG A 49 10.88 0.27 1.61
N LYS A 50 11.57 1.28 2.16
CA LYS A 50 12.08 2.37 1.32
C LYS A 50 13.23 1.84 0.45
N ILE A 51 13.12 2.00 -0.86
CA ILE A 51 14.12 1.57 -1.84
C ILE A 51 14.50 2.78 -2.67
N ASP A 52 15.80 3.08 -2.72
CA ASP A 52 16.32 4.26 -3.41
C ASP A 52 16.67 4.00 -4.89
N PHE A 53 16.32 2.82 -5.41
CA PHE A 53 16.55 2.41 -6.80
C PHE A 53 15.44 1.50 -7.33
N VAL A 54 15.19 1.56 -8.63
CA VAL A 54 14.17 0.73 -9.29
C VAL A 54 14.73 -0.67 -9.52
N LEU A 55 14.11 -1.67 -8.90
CA LEU A 55 14.39 -3.07 -9.20
C LEU A 55 13.64 -3.47 -10.48
N LEU A 56 14.34 -4.10 -11.43
CA LEU A 56 13.78 -4.62 -12.67
C LEU A 56 12.65 -5.65 -12.47
N ALA A 57 12.55 -6.25 -11.28
CA ALA A 57 11.64 -7.34 -10.93
C ALA A 57 10.53 -6.91 -9.94
N GLY A 58 9.86 -5.79 -10.22
CA GLY A 58 8.63 -5.40 -9.52
C GLY A 58 8.81 -4.82 -8.10
N PRO A 59 7.72 -4.30 -7.51
CA PRO A 59 7.78 -3.51 -6.29
C PRO A 59 8.13 -4.32 -5.05
N ARG A 60 9.26 -3.98 -4.42
CA ARG A 60 9.66 -4.52 -3.10
C ARG A 60 9.60 -3.47 -1.99
N GLY A 61 8.96 -2.33 -2.28
CA GLY A 61 9.00 -1.15 -1.44
C GLY A 61 7.66 -0.47 -1.29
N ILE A 62 7.70 0.85 -1.08
CA ILE A 62 6.50 1.68 -0.97
C ILE A 62 5.75 1.68 -2.31
N THR A 63 4.46 1.33 -2.30
CA THR A 63 3.66 1.24 -3.54
C THR A 63 2.33 1.96 -3.47
N TRP A 64 1.93 2.47 -4.64
CA TRP A 64 0.58 2.94 -4.93
C TRP A 64 0.27 2.72 -6.41
N HIS A 65 -0.51 1.69 -6.71
CA HIS A 65 -0.85 1.29 -8.07
C HIS A 65 -2.00 2.15 -8.63
N LYS A 66 -1.78 2.72 -9.80
CA LYS A 66 -2.78 3.47 -10.54
C LYS A 66 -3.55 2.51 -11.45
N THR A 67 -4.85 2.34 -11.22
CA THR A 67 -5.70 1.48 -12.05
C THR A 67 -5.61 1.90 -13.53
N GLY A 68 -5.27 0.93 -14.38
CA GLY A 68 -5.08 1.12 -15.82
C GLY A 68 -3.65 1.52 -16.23
N ASP A 69 -2.71 1.63 -15.28
CA ASP A 69 -1.32 1.98 -15.54
C ASP A 69 -0.36 1.01 -14.85
N MET A 70 0.00 -0.05 -15.57
CA MET A 70 0.97 -1.06 -15.10
C MET A 70 2.36 -0.47 -14.80
N LYS A 71 2.71 0.70 -15.35
CA LYS A 71 4.00 1.35 -15.05
C LYS A 71 4.04 1.88 -13.62
N SER A 72 2.89 2.10 -12.98
CA SER A 72 2.84 2.61 -11.61
C SER A 72 3.45 1.67 -10.57
N TYR A 73 3.61 0.38 -10.89
CA TYR A 73 4.33 -0.57 -10.03
C TYR A 73 5.83 -0.29 -9.92
N SER A 74 6.43 0.49 -10.82
CA SER A 74 7.85 0.86 -10.76
C SER A 74 8.10 2.25 -10.18
N TYR A 75 7.06 2.98 -9.78
CA TYR A 75 7.21 4.31 -9.18
C TYR A 75 7.87 4.21 -7.80
N THR A 76 8.83 5.09 -7.55
CA THR A 76 9.50 5.26 -6.26
C THR A 76 8.94 6.47 -5.54
N TYR A 77 8.77 6.34 -4.22
CA TYR A 77 8.23 7.40 -3.38
C TYR A 77 9.28 7.85 -2.36
N ASP A 78 9.72 9.11 -2.45
CA ASP A 78 10.68 9.68 -1.50
C ASP A 78 10.07 9.87 -0.11
N LYS A 79 8.80 10.25 -0.09
CA LYS A 79 8.01 10.53 1.11
C LYS A 79 6.55 10.13 0.88
N VAL A 80 5.96 9.51 1.90
CA VAL A 80 4.52 9.21 1.95
C VAL A 80 3.97 9.61 3.33
N GLU A 81 2.72 10.05 3.37
CA GLU A 81 2.03 10.42 4.59
C GLU A 81 0.57 9.92 4.52
N MET A 82 0.11 9.20 5.53
CA MET A 82 -1.31 8.93 5.75
C MET A 82 -1.83 9.89 6.80
N LYS A 83 -2.91 10.62 6.50
CA LYS A 83 -3.54 11.57 7.41
C LYS A 83 -5.02 11.30 7.43
N ILE A 84 -5.59 11.31 8.63
CA ILE A 84 -7.04 11.20 8.84
C ILE A 84 -7.58 12.55 9.30
N ARG A 85 -8.87 12.76 9.05
CA ARG A 85 -9.61 13.95 9.47
C ARG A 85 -11.07 13.56 9.66
N ASP A 86 -11.76 14.25 10.55
CA ASP A 86 -13.18 14.04 10.78
C ASP A 86 -13.97 14.16 9.47
N ALA A 87 -14.93 13.27 9.28
CA ALA A 87 -15.77 13.27 8.07
C ALA A 87 -16.65 14.52 7.97
N ASP A 88 -16.98 15.15 9.11
CA ASP A 88 -17.76 16.39 9.22
C ASP A 88 -16.89 17.65 9.42
N PHE A 89 -15.57 17.55 9.18
CA PHE A 89 -14.65 18.67 9.33
C PHE A 89 -15.08 19.89 8.51
N GLY A 90 -15.37 20.99 9.21
CA GLY A 90 -15.83 22.25 8.63
C GLY A 90 -17.31 22.56 8.88
N PHE A 91 -18.14 21.57 9.25
CA PHE A 91 -19.56 21.76 9.55
C PHE A 91 -19.85 21.63 11.07
N CYS A 92 -19.32 20.58 11.71
CA CYS A 92 -19.36 20.40 13.15
C CYS A 92 -17.95 20.10 13.64
N ARG A 93 -17.53 20.67 14.78
CA ARG A 93 -16.18 20.46 15.36
C ARG A 93 -16.06 19.08 16.02
N GLY A 94 -16.32 18.02 15.25
CA GLY A 94 -16.35 16.64 15.72
C GLY A 94 -17.62 16.37 16.53
N SER A 95 -18.68 15.95 15.86
CA SER A 95 -19.78 15.31 16.58
C SER A 95 -19.35 13.91 17.02
N LEU A 96 -19.20 13.70 18.32
CA LEU A 96 -19.10 12.36 18.88
C LEU A 96 -20.45 11.68 18.60
N LYS A 97 -20.54 10.83 17.58
CA LYS A 97 -21.74 10.02 17.37
C LYS A 97 -21.86 9.05 18.55
N SER A 98 -22.92 9.25 19.34
CA SER A 98 -23.40 8.36 20.40
C SER A 98 -23.77 6.98 19.86
#